data_AF-A0A0H3C106-F1
#
_entry.id   AF-A0A0H3C106-F1
#
_cell.length_a   1.000
_cell.length_b   1.000
_cell.length_c   1.000
_cell.angle_alpha   90.00
_cell.angle_beta   90.00
_cell.angle_gamma   90.00
#
_symmetry.space_group_name_H-M   'P 1'
#
loop_
_entity.id
_entity.type
_entity.pdbx_description
1 polymer ?
#
loop_
_entity_poly.entity_id
_entity_poly.type
_entity_poly.pdbx_seq_one_letter_code
_entity_poly.pdbx_strand_id
1 'polypeptide(L)'
;MDWLIGYGVREMISTGTCGVLVSIAENRFLVPVKALRDEGTSYHYVAPSRYIDIDPKMLRLIEKTLLAQGLAYQEVITWSTDGFYRETKEKVAYRQEEGCSVVEMECSALAAVAQLRGHPLGVTLIYSRYSSRCRVLRSTQLGC
;
A
#
# COMPACT_ATOMS: atom_id res chain seq x y z
N MET A 1 -12.31 -8.61 -5.25
CA MET A 1 -11.34 -9.72 -5.06
C MET A 1 -12.06 -11.06 -4.88
N ASP A 2 -13.11 -11.14 -4.06
CA ASP A 2 -13.87 -12.39 -3.85
C ASP A 2 -14.43 -13.01 -5.12
N TRP A 3 -14.90 -12.20 -6.07
CA TRP A 3 -15.32 -12.70 -7.38
C TRP A 3 -14.20 -13.48 -8.07
N LEU A 4 -13.00 -12.90 -8.19
CA LEU A 4 -11.84 -13.56 -8.81
C LEU A 4 -11.49 -14.89 -8.15
N ILE A 5 -11.50 -14.91 -6.81
CA ILE A 5 -11.25 -16.12 -6.02
C ILE A 5 -12.36 -17.16 -6.28
N GLY A 6 -13.62 -16.74 -6.34
CA GLY A 6 -14.76 -17.60 -6.68
C GLY A 6 -14.68 -18.22 -8.07
N TYR A 7 -14.05 -17.52 -9.04
CA TYR A 7 -13.75 -18.04 -10.38
C TYR A 7 -12.46 -18.88 -10.44
N GLY A 8 -11.82 -19.16 -9.31
CA GLY A 8 -10.69 -20.08 -9.22
C GLY A 8 -9.31 -19.43 -9.26
N VAL A 9 -9.20 -18.10 -9.14
CA VAL A 9 -7.90 -17.42 -8.99
C VAL A 9 -7.29 -17.79 -7.65
N ARG A 10 -6.03 -18.25 -7.66
CA ARG A 10 -5.34 -18.74 -6.45
C ARG A 10 -4.17 -17.89 -5.98
N GLU A 11 -3.54 -17.15 -6.88
CA GLU A 11 -2.41 -16.27 -6.59
C GLU A 11 -2.65 -14.94 -7.29
N MET A 12 -2.38 -13.84 -6.59
CA MET A 12 -2.68 -12.50 -7.08
C MET A 12 -1.48 -11.58 -6.85
N ILE A 13 -1.25 -10.69 -7.81
CA ILE A 13 -0.30 -9.59 -7.68
C ILE A 13 -1.06 -8.30 -8.00
N SER A 14 -1.03 -7.34 -7.08
CA SER A 14 -1.54 -5.99 -7.32
C SER A 14 -0.37 -5.06 -7.62
N THR A 15 -0.45 -4.37 -8.76
CA THR A 15 0.51 -3.32 -9.11
C THR A 15 -0.18 -1.97 -9.14
N GLY A 16 0.24 -1.07 -8.25
CA GLY A 16 -0.40 0.22 -8.04
C GLY A 16 0.57 1.38 -8.09
N THR A 17 0.03 2.57 -7.87
CA THR A 17 0.84 3.77 -7.61
C THR A 17 0.66 4.20 -6.18
N CYS A 18 1.61 4.97 -5.66
CA CYS A 18 1.52 5.57 -4.35
C CYS A 18 2.10 6.97 -4.37
N GLY A 19 1.79 7.74 -3.34
CA GLY A 19 2.60 8.91 -3.01
C GLY A 19 3.47 8.63 -1.79
N VAL A 20 4.51 9.43 -1.67
CA VAL A 20 5.59 9.22 -0.72
C VAL A 20 5.41 10.16 0.47
N LEU A 21 5.66 9.63 1.66
CA LEU A 21 5.71 10.40 2.89
C LEU A 21 7.15 10.83 3.19
N VAL A 22 8.14 10.03 2.79
CA VAL A 22 9.57 10.32 2.95
C VAL A 22 10.25 10.54 1.61
N SER A 23 11.47 11.08 1.60
CA SER A 23 12.23 11.32 0.36
C SER A 23 12.57 10.00 -0.33
N ILE A 24 11.89 9.72 -1.44
CA ILE A 24 12.05 8.52 -2.27
C ILE A 24 12.20 8.97 -3.73
N ALA A 25 13.15 8.36 -4.44
CA ALA A 25 13.38 8.65 -5.85
C ALA A 25 12.21 8.14 -6.72
N GLU A 26 11.82 8.92 -7.73
CA GLU A 26 10.87 8.48 -8.75
C GLU A 26 11.36 7.26 -9.52
N ASN A 27 10.42 6.55 -10.15
CA ASN A 27 10.68 5.37 -10.98
C ASN A 27 11.33 4.20 -10.23
N ARG A 28 11.22 4.18 -8.89
CA ARG A 28 11.63 3.06 -8.06
C ARG A 28 10.42 2.19 -7.74
N PHE A 29 10.62 0.88 -7.80
CA PHE A 29 9.64 -0.08 -7.29
C PHE A 29 9.65 -0.07 -5.78
N LEU A 30 8.47 0.04 -5.18
CA LEU A 30 8.29 -0.01 -3.74
C LEU A 30 7.50 -1.28 -3.41
N VAL A 31 8.04 -2.10 -2.52
CA VAL A 31 7.45 -3.38 -2.13
C VAL A 31 6.91 -3.23 -0.72
N PRO A 32 5.58 -3.14 -0.53
CA PRO A 32 4.99 -3.06 0.79
C PRO A 32 5.21 -4.37 1.55
N VAL A 33 5.90 -4.32 2.68
CA VAL A 33 6.05 -5.48 3.57
C VAL A 33 4.91 -5.55 4.60
N LYS A 34 4.38 -4.38 4.97
CA LYS A 34 3.25 -4.21 5.88
C LYS A 34 2.39 -3.02 5.43
N ALA A 35 1.10 -3.09 5.70
CA ALA A 35 0.16 -2.00 5.45
C ALA A 35 -0.54 -1.59 6.75
N LEU A 36 -0.50 -0.29 7.05
CA LEU A 36 -1.28 0.33 8.11
C LEU A 36 -2.75 0.43 7.66
N ARG A 37 -3.65 -0.03 8.53
CA ARG A 37 -5.09 -0.13 8.28
C ARG A 37 -5.82 1.14 8.70
N ASP A 38 -5.96 2.10 7.79
CA ASP A 38 -6.73 3.34 7.99
C ASP A 38 -7.81 3.52 6.90
N GLU A 39 -8.35 2.38 6.48
CA GLU A 39 -9.47 2.20 5.57
C GLU A 39 -10.52 1.30 6.24
N GLY A 40 -11.77 1.31 5.76
CA GLY A 40 -12.86 0.58 6.41
C GLY A 40 -12.96 -0.91 6.03
N THR A 41 -12.51 -1.29 4.84
CA THR A 41 -12.79 -2.60 4.23
C THR A 41 -12.12 -3.74 4.98
N SER A 42 -10.85 -3.62 5.35
CA SER A 42 -10.10 -4.73 5.98
C SER A 42 -10.75 -5.24 7.27
N TYR A 43 -11.37 -4.35 8.04
CA TYR A 43 -12.03 -4.67 9.32
C TYR A 43 -13.28 -5.55 9.15
N HIS A 44 -13.82 -5.65 7.93
CA HIS A 44 -14.91 -6.57 7.62
C HIS A 44 -14.43 -7.99 7.28
N TYR A 45 -13.13 -8.18 6.98
CA TYR A 45 -12.57 -9.47 6.56
C TYR A 45 -11.73 -10.14 7.65
N VAL A 46 -10.97 -9.36 8.42
CA VAL A 46 -10.07 -9.89 9.47
C VAL A 46 -10.18 -9.09 10.75
N ALA A 47 -9.85 -9.73 11.89
CA ALA A 47 -9.90 -9.11 13.21
C ALA A 47 -9.14 -7.77 13.24
N PRO A 48 -9.62 -6.76 14.00
CA PRO A 48 -8.95 -5.47 14.09
C PRO A 48 -7.51 -5.58 14.56
N SER A 49 -6.61 -4.94 13.81
CA SER A 49 -5.19 -4.81 14.13
C SER A 49 -4.70 -3.49 13.55
N ARG A 50 -3.56 -2.98 14.04
CA ARG A 50 -2.99 -1.72 13.51
C ARG A 50 -2.44 -1.89 12.10
N TYR A 51 -1.78 -3.02 11.88
CA TYR A 51 -1.15 -3.37 10.60
C TYR A 51 -1.64 -4.73 10.12
N ILE A 52 -1.49 -4.94 8.82
CA ILE A 52 -1.56 -6.25 8.18
C ILE A 52 -0.24 -6.51 7.45
N ASP A 53 0.31 -7.71 7.64
CA ASP A 53 1.53 -8.17 6.99
C ASP A 53 1.21 -8.70 5.59
N ILE A 54 2.09 -8.43 4.63
CA ILE A 54 2.02 -9.05 3.30
C ILE A 54 2.65 -10.44 3.35
N ASP A 55 2.13 -11.40 2.57
CA ASP A 55 2.59 -12.79 2.58
C ASP A 55 4.11 -12.88 2.29
N PRO A 56 4.93 -13.40 3.22
CA PRO A 56 6.39 -13.50 3.04
C PRO A 56 6.81 -14.34 1.82
N LYS A 57 5.99 -15.30 1.39
CA LYS A 57 6.23 -16.07 0.16
C LYS A 57 6.12 -15.16 -1.06
N MET A 58 5.11 -14.28 -1.08
CA MET A 58 4.90 -13.34 -2.18
C MET A 58 5.98 -12.26 -2.22
N LEU A 59 6.40 -11.75 -1.06
CA LEU A 59 7.52 -10.80 -0.94
C LEU A 59 8.78 -11.35 -1.60
N ARG A 60 9.23 -12.56 -1.19
CA ARG A 60 10.40 -13.22 -1.77
C ARG A 60 10.28 -13.45 -3.28
N LEU A 61 9.09 -13.77 -3.78
CA LEU A 61 8.86 -13.95 -5.22
C LEU A 61 9.01 -12.63 -5.98
N ILE A 62 8.45 -11.55 -5.45
CA ILE A 62 8.58 -10.21 -6.03
C ILE A 62 10.03 -9.75 -6.00
N GLU A 63 10.70 -9.83 -4.85
CA GLU A 63 12.11 -9.46 -4.69
C GLU A 63 13.01 -10.20 -5.68
N LYS A 64 12.87 -11.53 -5.75
CA LYS A 64 13.64 -12.36 -6.69
C LYS A 64 13.39 -11.94 -8.14
N THR A 65 12.15 -11.62 -8.48
CA THR A 65 11.78 -11.20 -9.85
C THR A 65 12.39 -9.85 -10.17
N LEU A 66 12.30 -8.87 -9.28
CA LEU A 66 12.87 -7.54 -9.48
C LEU A 66 14.39 -7.59 -9.60
N LEU A 67 15.06 -8.35 -8.74
CA LEU A 67 16.51 -8.56 -8.79
C LEU A 67 16.96 -9.24 -10.09
N ALA A 68 16.24 -10.28 -10.54
CA ALA A 68 16.54 -10.98 -11.78
C ALA A 68 16.41 -10.08 -13.02
N GLN A 69 15.54 -9.07 -12.96
CA GLN A 69 15.36 -8.07 -14.03
C GLN A 69 16.29 -6.85 -13.87
N GLY A 70 17.16 -6.81 -12.85
CA GLY A 70 18.03 -5.67 -12.58
C GLY A 70 17.28 -4.40 -12.15
N LEU A 71 16.04 -4.55 -11.66
CA LEU A 71 15.19 -3.44 -11.23
C LEU A 71 15.45 -3.12 -9.77
N ALA A 72 15.86 -1.88 -9.50
CA ALA A 72 16.02 -1.40 -8.14
C ALA A 72 14.65 -1.30 -7.43
N TYR A 73 14.59 -1.81 -6.21
CA TYR A 73 13.40 -1.74 -5.38
C TYR A 73 13.74 -1.31 -3.95
N GLN A 74 12.72 -0.92 -3.20
CA GLN A 74 12.82 -0.61 -1.79
C GLN A 74 11.62 -1.21 -1.05
N GLU A 75 11.88 -1.91 0.05
CA GLU A 75 10.83 -2.34 0.98
C GLU A 75 10.28 -1.16 1.77
N VAL A 76 8.96 -1.11 1.93
CA VAL A 76 8.27 0.01 2.59
C VAL A 76 7.15 -0.48 3.50
N ILE A 77 6.85 0.30 4.52
CA ILE A 77 5.56 0.24 5.22
C ILE A 77 4.64 1.24 4.53
N THR A 78 3.46 0.76 4.11
CA THR A 78 2.47 1.60 3.44
C THR A 78 1.34 1.98 4.39
N TRP A 79 0.79 3.17 4.24
CA TRP A 79 -0.46 3.58 4.84
C TRP A 79 -1.58 3.46 3.82
N SER A 80 -2.60 2.64 4.11
CA SER A 80 -3.81 2.58 3.28
C SER A 80 -4.88 3.49 3.86
N THR A 81 -5.43 4.42 3.08
CA THR A 81 -6.51 5.29 3.54
C THR A 81 -7.57 5.52 2.47
N ASP A 82 -8.85 5.60 2.89
CA ASP A 82 -9.96 6.00 2.03
C ASP A 82 -10.02 7.54 1.82
N GLY A 83 -9.24 8.30 2.61
CA GLY A 83 -9.33 9.74 2.71
C GLY A 83 -8.27 10.50 1.93
N PHE A 84 -8.18 10.33 0.61
CA PHE A 84 -7.15 10.94 -0.24
C PHE A 84 -6.99 12.47 -0.07
N TYR A 85 -8.08 13.21 0.15
CA TYR A 85 -8.07 14.66 0.38
C TYR A 85 -8.08 15.07 1.86
N ARG A 86 -7.96 14.11 2.79
CA ARG A 86 -8.02 14.31 4.24
C ARG A 86 -6.70 13.94 4.94
N GLU A 87 -5.60 13.87 4.18
CA GLU A 87 -4.22 13.71 4.64
C GLU A 87 -3.69 15.05 5.18
N THR A 88 -4.01 15.41 6.43
CA THR A 88 -3.47 16.64 7.05
C THR A 88 -1.98 16.49 7.37
N LYS A 89 -1.27 17.62 7.55
CA LYS A 89 0.17 17.59 7.86
C LYS A 89 0.46 16.84 9.16
N GLU A 90 -0.40 17.01 10.15
CA GLU A 90 -0.30 16.36 11.46
C GLU A 90 -0.49 14.85 11.33
N LYS A 91 -1.46 14.41 10.52
CA LYS A 91 -1.66 12.98 10.22
C LYS A 91 -0.46 12.41 9.49
N VAL A 92 0.04 13.10 8.48
CA VAL A 92 1.23 12.65 7.73
C VAL A 92 2.43 12.49 8.66
N ALA A 93 2.72 13.48 9.51
CA ALA A 93 3.81 13.41 10.48
C ALA A 93 3.65 12.21 11.43
N TYR A 94 2.44 12.03 11.98
CA TYR A 94 2.16 10.90 12.86
C TYR A 94 2.33 9.53 12.15
N ARG A 95 1.94 9.43 10.88
CA ARG A 95 2.10 8.21 10.08
C ARG A 95 3.57 7.93 9.75
N GLN A 96 4.38 8.98 9.56
CA GLN A 96 5.84 8.84 9.42
C GLN A 96 6.48 8.37 10.73
N GLU A 97 6.05 8.85 11.89
CA GLU A 97 6.49 8.38 13.20
C GLU A 97 6.14 6.90 13.43
N GLU A 98 4.99 6.45 12.91
CA GLU A 98 4.59 5.03 12.84
C GLU A 98 5.39 4.19 11.80
N GLY A 99 6.39 4.79 11.15
CA GLY A 99 7.28 4.13 10.20
C GLY A 99 6.74 4.00 8.78
N CYS A 100 5.60 4.64 8.45
CA CYS A 100 5.05 4.59 7.09
C CYS A 100 5.89 5.46 6.14
N SER A 101 6.30 4.88 5.02
CA SER A 101 7.11 5.56 4.00
C SER A 101 6.27 6.07 2.83
N VAL A 102 5.12 5.45 2.60
CA VAL A 102 4.22 5.73 1.47
C VAL A 102 2.75 5.67 1.89
N VAL A 103 1.87 6.26 1.10
CA VAL A 103 0.41 6.16 1.27
C VAL A 103 -0.29 5.92 -0.06
N GLU A 104 -1.25 5.01 -0.02
CA GLU A 104 -2.08 4.47 -1.11
C GLU A 104 -3.47 4.10 -0.54
N MET A 105 -4.32 3.40 -1.29
CA MET A 105 -5.75 3.26 -0.92
C MET A 105 -6.25 1.81 -0.91
N GLU A 106 -5.43 0.79 -1.16
CA GLU A 106 -5.94 -0.56 -1.46
C GLU A 106 -5.19 -1.71 -0.75
N CYS A 107 -3.92 -1.52 -0.37
CA CYS A 107 -3.01 -2.60 0.02
C CYS A 107 -3.51 -3.37 1.24
N SER A 108 -3.90 -2.67 2.31
CA SER A 108 -4.40 -3.32 3.52
C SER A 108 -5.74 -4.04 3.32
N ALA A 109 -6.63 -3.48 2.50
CA ALA A 109 -7.91 -4.09 2.15
C ALA A 109 -7.71 -5.39 1.38
N LEU A 110 -6.89 -5.35 0.32
CA LEU A 110 -6.58 -6.53 -0.50
C LEU A 110 -5.87 -7.60 0.32
N ALA A 111 -4.91 -7.23 1.16
CA ALA A 111 -4.21 -8.15 2.05
C ALA A 111 -5.18 -8.84 3.03
N ALA A 112 -6.17 -8.12 3.56
CA ALA A 112 -7.16 -8.68 4.47
C ALA A 112 -8.06 -9.70 3.79
N VAL A 113 -8.52 -9.42 2.56
CA VAL A 113 -9.30 -10.39 1.79
C VAL A 113 -8.46 -11.62 1.45
N ALA A 114 -7.21 -11.45 1.02
CA ALA A 114 -6.27 -12.55 0.78
C ALA A 114 -6.07 -13.44 2.01
N GLN A 115 -5.83 -12.81 3.17
CA GLN A 115 -5.64 -13.52 4.43
C GLN A 115 -6.87 -14.32 4.83
N LEU A 116 -8.07 -13.72 4.80
CA LEU A 116 -9.30 -14.44 5.13
C LEU A 116 -9.54 -15.62 4.18
N ARG A 117 -9.25 -15.44 2.89
CA ARG A 117 -9.52 -16.45 1.85
C ARG A 117 -8.41 -17.47 1.69
N GLY A 118 -7.27 -17.32 2.36
CA GLY A 118 -6.12 -18.23 2.25
C GLY A 118 -5.46 -18.22 0.87
N HIS A 119 -5.54 -17.11 0.14
CA HIS A 119 -4.96 -16.97 -1.20
C HIS A 119 -3.85 -15.91 -1.19
N PRO A 120 -2.59 -16.26 -1.54
CA PRO A 120 -1.47 -15.34 -1.47
C PRO A 120 -1.65 -14.09 -2.34
N LEU A 121 -1.32 -12.93 -1.78
CA LEU A 121 -1.30 -11.65 -2.47
C LEU A 121 0.10 -11.03 -2.37
N GLY A 122 0.65 -10.66 -3.51
CA GLY A 122 1.79 -9.75 -3.62
C GLY A 122 1.32 -8.35 -3.99
N VAL A 123 2.02 -7.33 -3.51
CA VAL A 123 1.74 -5.93 -3.88
C VAL A 123 3.05 -5.28 -4.29
N THR A 124 3.01 -4.54 -5.40
CA THR A 124 4.12 -3.72 -5.86
C THR A 124 3.59 -2.33 -6.18
N LEU A 125 4.24 -1.30 -5.69
CA LEU A 125 3.87 0.09 -5.92
C LEU A 125 4.94 0.80 -6.74
N ILE A 126 4.52 1.75 -7.55
CA ILE A 126 5.42 2.64 -8.28
C ILE A 126 5.16 4.07 -7.83
N TYR A 127 6.25 4.76 -7.49
CA TYR A 127 6.18 6.19 -7.19
C TYR A 127 6.28 7.02 -8.47
N SER A 128 5.30 7.90 -8.67
CA SER A 128 5.30 8.95 -9.69
C SER A 128 4.91 10.30 -9.08
N ARG A 129 5.63 11.38 -9.43
CA ARG A 129 5.35 12.75 -8.95
C ARG A 129 3.93 13.24 -9.30
N TYR A 130 3.26 12.64 -10.28
CA TYR A 130 1.86 12.96 -10.58
C TYR A 130 0.93 12.63 -9.40
N SER A 131 1.18 11.51 -8.71
CA SER A 131 0.40 11.06 -7.55
C SER A 131 0.56 12.00 -6.34
N SER A 132 1.71 12.67 -6.21
CA SER A 132 1.98 13.61 -5.09
C SER A 132 1.42 15.01 -5.29
N ARG A 133 1.13 15.43 -6.54
CA ARG A 133 0.66 16.79 -6.85
C ARG A 133 -0.69 17.13 -6.21
N CYS A 134 -1.48 16.14 -5.80
CA CYS A 134 -2.77 16.37 -5.15
C CYS A 134 -2.70 16.59 -3.63
N ARG A 135 -1.59 16.27 -2.94
CA ARG A 135 -1.62 16.00 -1.49
C ARG A 135 -1.33 17.17 -0.54
N VAL A 136 -0.59 18.21 -0.95
CA VAL A 136 -0.15 19.25 0.02
C VAL A 136 -0.44 20.70 -0.43
N LEU A 137 -0.78 20.93 -1.71
CA LEU A 137 -0.94 22.29 -2.24
C LEU A 137 -2.38 22.82 -2.25
N ARG A 138 -3.37 22.08 -1.74
CA ARG A 138 -4.78 22.55 -1.73
C ARG A 138 -5.47 22.62 -0.38
N SER A 139 -4.86 22.19 0.72
CA SER A 139 -5.44 22.44 2.05
C SER A 139 -5.35 23.91 2.48
N THR A 140 -4.52 24.72 1.82
CA THR A 140 -4.51 26.18 1.98
C THR A 140 -5.48 26.92 1.05
N GLN A 141 -6.13 26.24 0.10
CA GLN A 141 -7.09 26.85 -0.84
C GLN A 141 -8.53 26.36 -0.70
N LEU A 142 -8.76 25.20 -0.08
CA LEU A 142 -10.10 24.69 0.21
C LEU A 142 -10.26 24.63 1.73
N GLY A 143 -10.72 25.76 2.29
CA GLY A 143 -11.16 25.83 3.66
C GLY A 143 -12.32 24.86 3.91
N CYS A 144 -12.05 23.87 4.75
CA CYS A 144 -13.02 23.08 5.51
C CYS A 144 -12.40 22.75 6.86
#